data_AF-Q2C4C0-F1
#
_entry.id   AF-Q2C4C0-F1
#
_cell.length_a   1.000
_cell.length_b   1.000
_cell.length_c   1.000
_cell.angle_alpha   90.00
_cell.angle_beta   90.00
_cell.angle_gamma   90.00
#
_symmetry.space_group_name_H-M   'P 1'
#
loop_
_entity.id
_entity.type
_entity.pdbx_description
1 polymer ?
#
loop_
_entity_poly.entity_id
_entity_poly.type
_entity_poly.pdbx_seq_one_letter_code
_entity_poly.pdbx_strand_id
1 'polypeptide(L)'
;MCEEILSTLDLTLDREKTKPAGTIGALIRQLEQCMKSSFIGMLVIDEMQNLQFKRTGGENNLLKFLHRLMNKLGIPLFFVANPPFDKSLIKELKAARRAESGYHHTMSVLERESDSWNTFVDQLWQYQWTSVYTKLTKELNDALHTLSVGNIDMASRTFREAQRLVIGADDERITSATLEAGNAAACGLSKQTKEVNELKAATLLPKGRKRSARTTESPEVKTIDKTGDITKPQHPEFASKLIELVDAVDLKSRINDPDLFQQAAGLEDPMSYLRSRNIVLDDPLSELAYS
;
A
#
# COMPACT_ATOMS: atom_id res chain seq x y z
N MET A 1 -22.59 11.76 -18.58
CA MET A 1 -22.47 13.08 -17.92
C MET A 1 -23.75 13.92 -17.93
N CYS A 2 -24.20 14.59 -19.01
CA CYS A 2 -25.34 15.53 -18.89
C CYS A 2 -26.63 14.88 -18.34
N GLU A 3 -26.90 13.63 -18.72
CA GLU A 3 -28.01 12.84 -18.16
C GLU A 3 -27.79 12.45 -16.70
N GLU A 4 -26.55 12.15 -16.30
CA GLU A 4 -26.21 11.87 -14.89
C GLU A 4 -26.36 13.12 -14.03
N ILE A 5 -25.91 14.28 -14.50
CA ILE A 5 -26.09 15.55 -13.77
C ILE A 5 -27.59 15.83 -13.61
N LEU A 6 -28.39 15.64 -14.66
CA LEU A 6 -29.84 15.83 -14.60
C LEU A 6 -30.49 14.85 -13.59
N SER A 7 -30.12 13.58 -13.64
CA SER A 7 -30.57 12.55 -12.70
C SER A 7 -30.20 12.90 -11.26
N THR A 8 -28.97 13.31 -11.01
CA THR A 8 -28.50 13.68 -9.67
C THR A 8 -29.21 14.93 -9.17
N LEU A 9 -29.48 15.90 -10.05
CA LEU A 9 -30.29 17.08 -9.70
C LEU A 9 -31.72 16.71 -9.32
N ASP A 10 -32.36 15.84 -10.10
CA ASP A 10 -33.72 15.39 -9.78
C ASP A 10 -33.77 14.66 -8.43
N LEU A 11 -32.80 13.78 -8.16
CA LEU A 11 -32.67 13.07 -6.88
C LEU A 11 -32.41 14.03 -5.70
N THR A 12 -31.50 15.00 -5.86
CA THR A 12 -31.13 15.93 -4.78
C THR A 12 -32.22 16.96 -4.47
N LEU A 13 -33.08 17.25 -5.44
CA LEU A 13 -34.17 18.21 -5.30
C LEU A 13 -35.51 17.53 -5.03
N ASP A 14 -35.52 16.20 -4.85
CA ASP A 14 -36.71 15.37 -4.65
C ASP A 14 -37.80 15.62 -5.71
N ARG A 15 -37.38 15.67 -6.97
CA ARG A 15 -38.26 15.90 -8.14
C ARG A 15 -38.55 14.60 -8.86
N GLU A 16 -39.70 14.54 -9.53
CA GLU A 16 -39.96 13.47 -10.48
C GLU A 16 -38.89 13.44 -11.57
N LYS A 17 -38.47 12.23 -11.94
CA LYS A 17 -37.40 12.02 -12.91
C LYS A 17 -37.76 12.67 -14.24
N THR A 18 -37.00 13.70 -14.60
CA THR A 18 -37.22 14.43 -15.84
C THR A 18 -36.80 13.58 -17.03
N LYS A 19 -37.63 13.56 -18.08
CA LYS A 19 -37.28 12.88 -19.33
C LYS A 19 -36.18 13.67 -20.03
N PRO A 20 -35.03 13.05 -20.36
CA PRO A 20 -33.96 13.75 -21.06
C PRO A 20 -34.39 14.07 -22.50
N ALA A 21 -34.06 15.28 -22.98
CA ALA A 21 -34.36 15.68 -24.34
C ALA A 21 -33.55 14.87 -25.38
N GLY A 22 -34.18 14.51 -26.51
CA GLY A 22 -33.60 13.61 -27.51
C GLY A 22 -32.44 14.16 -28.34
N THR A 23 -32.05 15.43 -28.19
CA THR A 23 -30.86 16.00 -28.85
C THR A 23 -29.92 16.62 -27.83
N ILE A 24 -28.62 16.53 -28.07
CA ILE A 24 -27.57 17.05 -27.16
C ILE A 24 -27.78 18.55 -26.86
N GLY A 25 -28.13 19.34 -27.87
CA GLY A 25 -28.37 20.78 -27.70
C GLY A 25 -29.59 21.09 -26.84
N ALA A 26 -30.67 20.31 -26.98
CA ALA A 26 -31.87 20.45 -26.17
C ALA A 26 -31.62 19.98 -24.73
N LEU A 27 -30.88 18.88 -24.54
CA LEU A 27 -30.53 18.37 -23.22
C LEU A 27 -29.70 19.38 -22.43
N ILE A 28 -28.74 20.03 -23.09
CA ILE A 28 -27.95 21.09 -22.44
C ILE A 28 -28.84 22.27 -22.02
N ARG A 29 -29.78 22.69 -22.87
CA ARG A 29 -30.72 23.78 -22.51
C ARG A 29 -31.63 23.40 -21.34
N GLN A 30 -32.14 22.17 -21.32
CA GLN A 30 -32.93 21.62 -20.22
C GLN A 30 -32.12 21.62 -18.92
N LEU A 31 -30.88 21.18 -18.99
CA LEU A 31 -29.97 21.19 -17.85
C LEU A 31 -29.69 22.62 -17.38
N GLU A 32 -29.40 23.57 -18.28
CA GLU A 32 -29.22 24.99 -17.94
C GLU A 32 -30.46 25.57 -17.22
N GLN A 33 -31.67 25.24 -17.66
CA GLN A 33 -32.91 25.68 -17.01
C GLN A 33 -33.08 25.08 -15.62
N CYS A 34 -32.85 23.78 -15.48
CA CYS A 34 -32.93 23.10 -14.19
C CYS A 34 -31.89 23.65 -13.22
N MET A 35 -30.65 23.86 -13.67
CA MET A 35 -29.60 24.42 -12.83
C MET A 35 -29.93 25.84 -12.36
N LYS A 36 -30.50 26.68 -13.22
CA LYS A 36 -30.96 28.04 -12.85
C LYS A 36 -32.07 28.01 -11.81
N SER A 37 -33.08 27.16 -11.98
CA SER A 37 -34.22 27.11 -11.05
C SER A 37 -33.86 26.48 -9.71
N SER A 38 -32.71 25.80 -9.64
CA SER A 38 -32.30 25.04 -8.45
C SER A 38 -31.26 25.75 -7.60
N PHE A 39 -30.91 27.02 -7.92
CA PHE A 39 -30.00 27.86 -7.14
C PHE A 39 -28.70 27.17 -6.71
N ILE A 40 -28.07 26.44 -7.64
CA ILE A 40 -26.85 25.67 -7.36
C ILE A 40 -25.69 26.63 -7.05
N GLY A 41 -25.09 26.48 -5.87
CA GLY A 41 -23.97 27.32 -5.43
C GLY A 41 -22.62 26.93 -6.04
N MET A 42 -22.40 25.65 -6.34
CA MET A 42 -21.18 25.13 -6.97
C MET A 42 -21.45 23.75 -7.56
N LEU A 43 -20.78 23.41 -8.66
CA LEU A 43 -20.79 22.06 -9.23
C LEU A 43 -19.40 21.43 -9.09
N VAL A 44 -19.32 20.36 -8.29
CA VAL A 44 -18.13 19.52 -8.14
C VAL A 44 -18.23 18.37 -9.13
N ILE A 45 -17.18 18.15 -9.92
CA ILE A 45 -17.10 17.02 -10.84
C ILE A 45 -15.85 16.22 -10.50
N ASP A 46 -16.05 15.01 -9.99
CA ASP A 46 -15.00 14.07 -9.66
C ASP A 46 -14.63 13.20 -10.86
N GLU A 47 -13.46 12.56 -10.77
CA GLU A 47 -12.95 11.58 -11.74
C GLU A 47 -12.89 12.13 -13.18
N MET A 48 -12.49 13.39 -13.35
CA MET A 48 -12.55 14.02 -14.68
C MET A 48 -11.67 13.36 -15.74
N GLN A 49 -10.66 12.58 -15.33
CA GLN A 49 -9.88 11.72 -16.21
C GLN A 49 -10.72 10.70 -16.99
N ASN A 50 -11.88 10.28 -16.47
CA ASN A 50 -12.75 9.30 -17.12
C ASN A 50 -13.52 9.89 -18.30
N LEU A 51 -13.47 11.22 -18.49
CA LEU A 51 -13.91 11.82 -19.73
C LEU A 51 -12.95 11.46 -20.85
N GLN A 52 -13.30 10.40 -21.56
CA GLN A 52 -12.64 10.09 -22.83
C GLN A 52 -13.04 11.15 -23.85
N PHE A 53 -12.13 12.07 -24.10
CA PHE A 53 -12.13 12.90 -25.30
C PHE A 53 -11.85 11.97 -26.49
N LYS A 54 -12.92 11.31 -26.97
CA LYS A 54 -12.89 10.61 -28.25
C LYS A 54 -13.11 11.66 -29.33
N ARG A 55 -12.19 11.67 -30.31
CA ARG A 55 -12.14 12.41 -31.59
C ARG A 55 -13.44 12.46 -32.43
N THR A 56 -14.56 12.01 -31.90
CA THR A 56 -15.91 12.11 -32.45
C THR A 56 -16.59 13.42 -32.02
N GLY A 57 -16.05 14.60 -32.37
CA GLY A 57 -16.75 15.90 -32.47
C GLY A 57 -17.58 16.47 -31.28
N GLY A 58 -17.81 15.70 -30.21
CA GLY A 58 -18.66 16.04 -29.06
C GLY A 58 -17.89 16.68 -27.91
N GLU A 59 -16.56 16.54 -27.90
CA GLU A 59 -15.63 17.17 -26.94
C GLU A 59 -15.85 18.68 -26.85
N ASN A 60 -15.99 19.32 -28.02
CA ASN A 60 -16.27 20.76 -28.12
C ASN A 60 -17.60 21.14 -27.48
N ASN A 61 -18.60 20.25 -27.46
CA ASN A 61 -19.93 20.58 -26.95
C ASN A 61 -19.98 20.52 -25.42
N LEU A 62 -19.25 19.58 -24.80
CA LEU A 62 -19.14 19.49 -23.35
C LEU A 62 -18.33 20.66 -22.78
N LEU A 63 -17.17 20.96 -23.38
CA LEU A 63 -16.36 22.10 -22.94
C LEU A 63 -17.12 23.43 -23.14
N LYS A 64 -17.85 23.58 -24.25
CA LYS A 64 -18.75 24.72 -24.45
C LYS A 64 -19.87 24.76 -23.41
N PHE A 65 -20.42 23.62 -23.00
CA PHE A 65 -21.42 23.56 -21.93
C PHE A 65 -20.84 24.03 -20.60
N LEU A 66 -19.69 23.50 -20.18
CA LEU A 66 -19.02 23.92 -18.94
C LEU A 66 -18.67 25.42 -18.98
N HIS A 67 -18.19 25.91 -20.11
CA HIS A 67 -17.94 27.34 -20.32
C HIS A 67 -19.22 28.18 -20.24
N ARG A 68 -20.35 27.70 -20.79
CA ARG A 68 -21.64 28.40 -20.66
C ARG A 68 -22.14 28.39 -19.23
N LEU A 69 -21.98 27.28 -18.52
CA LEU A 69 -22.40 27.11 -17.13
C LEU A 69 -21.70 28.13 -16.23
N MET A 70 -20.37 28.24 -16.33
CA MET A 70 -19.60 29.24 -15.59
C MET A 70 -19.96 30.68 -15.97
N ASN A 71 -19.94 31.02 -17.27
CA ASN A 71 -20.06 32.42 -17.69
C ASN A 71 -21.51 32.94 -17.73
N LYS A 72 -22.49 32.09 -18.01
CA LYS A 72 -23.90 32.49 -18.21
C LYS A 72 -24.78 32.16 -17.01
N LEU A 73 -24.50 31.07 -16.30
CA LEU A 73 -25.26 30.70 -15.10
C LEU A 73 -24.59 31.24 -13.83
N GLY A 74 -23.30 31.60 -13.89
CA GLY A 74 -22.55 32.08 -12.73
C GLY A 74 -22.26 30.98 -11.72
N ILE A 75 -22.34 29.71 -12.12
CA ILE A 75 -22.13 28.57 -11.23
C ILE A 75 -20.63 28.20 -11.27
N PRO A 76 -19.91 28.30 -10.13
CA PRO A 76 -18.52 27.86 -10.00
C PRO A 76 -18.37 26.36 -10.27
N LEU A 77 -17.25 25.99 -10.91
CA LEU A 77 -16.89 24.61 -11.20
C LEU A 77 -15.67 24.21 -10.37
N PHE A 78 -15.74 23.07 -9.69
CA PHE A 78 -14.61 22.47 -8.98
C PHE A 78 -14.33 21.09 -9.57
N PHE A 79 -13.14 20.92 -10.16
CA PHE A 79 -12.74 19.68 -10.81
C PHE A 79 -11.85 18.87 -9.88
N VAL A 80 -12.18 17.59 -9.70
CA VAL A 80 -11.32 16.61 -9.04
C VAL A 80 -10.94 15.56 -10.09
N ALA A 81 -9.65 15.28 -10.19
CA ALA A 81 -9.13 14.36 -11.19
C ALA A 81 -7.81 13.76 -10.73
N ASN A 82 -7.55 12.52 -11.17
CA ASN A 82 -6.25 11.90 -11.03
C ASN A 82 -5.35 12.25 -12.23
N PRO A 83 -4.03 12.39 -12.03
CA PRO A 83 -3.07 12.47 -13.13
C PRO A 83 -3.26 11.30 -14.12
N PRO A 84 -2.99 11.49 -15.43
CA PRO A 84 -2.35 12.63 -16.09
C PRO A 84 -3.33 13.71 -16.61
N PHE A 85 -4.51 13.88 -16.00
CA PHE A 85 -5.58 14.74 -16.51
C PHE A 85 -5.14 16.18 -16.83
N ASP A 86 -4.26 16.76 -16.01
CA ASP A 86 -3.75 18.14 -16.18
C ASP A 86 -3.21 18.39 -17.59
N LYS A 87 -2.47 17.43 -18.15
CA LYS A 87 -1.83 17.55 -19.48
C LYS A 87 -2.86 17.55 -20.62
N SER A 88 -3.96 16.83 -20.46
CA SER A 88 -5.06 16.76 -21.45
C SER A 88 -5.92 18.02 -21.37
N LEU A 89 -6.26 18.44 -20.16
CA LEU A 89 -7.13 19.58 -19.91
C LEU A 89 -6.50 20.90 -20.37
N ILE A 90 -5.24 21.15 -20.04
CA ILE A 90 -4.52 22.38 -20.44
C ILE A 90 -4.46 22.54 -21.96
N LYS A 91 -4.39 21.43 -22.70
CA LYS A 91 -4.27 21.44 -24.16
C LYS A 91 -5.61 21.69 -24.87
N GLU A 92 -6.71 21.19 -24.31
CA GLU A 92 -8.05 21.30 -24.91
C GLU A 92 -8.84 22.52 -24.42
N LEU A 93 -8.74 22.85 -23.14
CA LEU A 93 -9.23 24.12 -22.62
C LEU A 93 -8.23 25.22 -22.94
N LYS A 94 -8.18 25.70 -24.20
CA LYS A 94 -7.54 26.98 -24.59
C LYS A 94 -7.98 28.20 -23.73
N ALA A 95 -8.93 28.01 -22.82
CA ALA A 95 -9.32 28.90 -21.72
C ALA A 95 -8.48 28.71 -20.42
N ALA A 96 -7.39 27.95 -20.43
CA ALA A 96 -6.50 27.69 -19.28
C ALA A 96 -6.02 28.98 -18.60
N ARG A 97 -5.88 30.08 -19.36
CA ARG A 97 -5.55 31.40 -18.82
C ARG A 97 -6.57 31.99 -17.82
N ARG A 98 -7.83 31.53 -17.80
CA ARG A 98 -8.82 31.88 -16.75
C ARG A 98 -8.94 30.82 -15.65
N ALA A 99 -8.47 29.61 -15.90
CA ALA A 99 -8.31 28.59 -14.87
C ALA A 99 -7.06 28.84 -14.01
N GLU A 100 -6.05 29.56 -14.51
CA GLU A 100 -4.92 30.03 -13.69
C GLU A 100 -5.33 31.09 -12.65
N SER A 101 -6.42 31.85 -12.88
CA SER A 101 -7.07 32.63 -11.81
C SER A 101 -7.94 31.78 -10.88
N GLY A 102 -8.18 30.52 -11.22
CA GLY A 102 -8.97 29.55 -10.47
C GLY A 102 -8.07 28.46 -9.87
N TYR A 103 -7.16 28.85 -8.99
CA TYR A 103 -6.47 28.00 -8.00
C TYR A 103 -6.35 26.51 -8.38
N HIS A 104 -5.31 26.14 -9.15
CA HIS A 104 -4.94 24.74 -9.32
C HIS A 104 -4.07 24.31 -8.15
N HIS A 105 -4.46 23.25 -7.44
CA HIS A 105 -3.68 22.65 -6.38
C HIS A 105 -3.49 21.17 -6.65
N THR A 106 -2.24 20.78 -6.88
CA THR A 106 -1.87 19.37 -7.00
C THR A 106 -1.63 18.81 -5.61
N MET A 107 -2.43 17.83 -5.19
CA MET A 107 -2.16 17.10 -3.95
C MET A 107 -1.00 16.13 -4.17
N SER A 108 0.14 16.40 -3.55
CA SER A 108 1.29 15.50 -3.54
C SER A 108 1.22 14.51 -2.38
N VAL A 109 1.99 13.43 -2.47
CA VAL A 109 2.24 12.55 -1.31
C VAL A 109 2.88 13.34 -0.17
N LEU A 110 2.63 12.92 1.07
CA LEU A 110 3.18 13.60 2.23
C LEU A 110 4.63 13.19 2.47
N GLU A 111 5.51 14.18 2.62
CA GLU A 111 6.90 13.93 2.96
C GLU A 111 7.04 13.37 4.38
N ARG A 112 8.05 12.51 4.60
CA ARG A 112 8.25 11.83 5.89
C ARG A 112 8.34 12.80 7.06
N GLU A 113 9.14 13.86 6.88
CA GLU A 113 9.43 14.85 7.91
C GLU A 113 8.38 15.97 7.95
N SER A 114 7.30 15.86 7.19
CA SER A 114 6.24 16.87 7.22
C SER A 114 5.38 16.77 8.48
N ASP A 115 5.00 17.93 9.03
CA ASP A 115 4.05 18.01 10.14
C ASP A 115 2.71 17.37 9.79
N SER A 116 2.28 17.49 8.53
CA SER A 116 1.08 16.87 7.99
C SER A 116 1.12 15.34 8.10
N TRP A 117 2.26 14.71 7.75
CA TRP A 117 2.42 13.27 7.87
C TRP A 117 2.42 12.82 9.33
N ASN A 118 3.21 13.50 10.18
CA ASN A 118 3.29 13.14 11.60
C ASN A 118 1.94 13.28 12.30
N THR A 119 1.20 14.36 12.01
CA THR A 119 -0.16 14.56 12.53
C THR A 119 -1.12 13.48 12.02
N PHE A 120 -1.06 13.15 10.72
CA PHE A 120 -1.89 12.10 10.15
C PHE A 120 -1.65 10.74 10.81
N VAL A 121 -0.38 10.31 10.94
CA VAL A 121 -0.04 9.02 11.53
C VAL A 121 -0.41 8.98 13.00
N ASP A 122 -0.19 10.08 13.75
CA ASP A 122 -0.60 10.17 15.16
C ASP A 122 -2.11 9.96 15.33
N GLN A 123 -2.94 10.58 14.49
CA GLN A 123 -4.38 10.36 14.49
C GLN A 123 -4.76 8.95 14.03
N LEU A 124 -4.11 8.43 12.98
CA LEU A 124 -4.35 7.07 12.48
C LEU A 124 -4.07 6.02 13.57
N TRP A 125 -3.02 6.23 14.37
CA TRP A 125 -2.59 5.31 15.42
C TRP A 125 -3.56 5.20 16.59
N GLN A 126 -4.45 6.17 16.77
CA GLN A 126 -5.53 6.10 17.76
C GLN A 126 -6.55 5.02 17.39
N TYR A 127 -6.63 4.62 16.12
CA TYR A 127 -7.51 3.56 15.62
C TYR A 127 -6.84 2.18 15.68
N GLN A 128 -6.12 1.90 16.76
CA GLN A 128 -5.59 0.56 17.05
C GLN A 128 -6.64 -0.25 17.81
N TRP A 129 -7.19 -1.27 17.16
CA TRP A 129 -8.22 -2.17 17.70
C TRP A 129 -7.65 -3.51 18.20
N THR A 130 -6.34 -3.67 18.25
CA THR A 130 -5.71 -4.86 18.81
C THR A 130 -5.80 -4.85 20.34
N SER A 131 -5.93 -6.02 20.94
CA SER A 131 -5.98 -6.22 22.40
C SER A 131 -4.72 -5.73 23.10
N VAL A 132 -3.56 -5.82 22.43
CA VAL A 132 -2.28 -5.32 22.93
C VAL A 132 -1.93 -4.00 22.26
N TYR A 133 -2.16 -2.90 22.97
CA TYR A 133 -1.81 -1.56 22.49
C TYR A 133 -0.29 -1.42 22.30
N THR A 134 0.12 -0.89 21.15
CA THR A 134 1.51 -0.65 20.79
C THR A 134 1.71 0.83 20.56
N LYS A 135 2.55 1.47 21.38
CA LYS A 135 2.83 2.90 21.23
C LYS A 135 3.50 3.17 19.88
N LEU A 136 3.08 4.24 19.20
CA LEU A 136 3.74 4.73 17.99
C LEU A 136 5.19 5.12 18.30
N THR A 137 6.13 4.34 17.76
CA THR A 137 7.56 4.66 17.80
C THR A 137 7.99 5.31 16.49
N LYS A 138 9.15 5.98 16.51
CA LYS A 138 9.74 6.54 15.28
C LYS A 138 9.95 5.45 14.22
N GLU A 139 10.40 4.27 14.64
CA GLU A 139 10.60 3.11 13.76
C GLU A 139 9.32 2.67 13.06
N LEU A 140 8.20 2.56 13.79
CA LEU A 140 6.92 2.16 13.21
C LEU A 140 6.37 3.23 12.26
N ASN A 141 6.57 4.51 12.59
CA ASN A 141 6.20 5.62 11.72
C ASN A 141 7.06 5.62 10.42
N ASP A 142 8.37 5.45 10.55
CA ASP A 142 9.32 5.34 9.42
C ASP A 142 8.97 4.15 8.51
N ALA A 143 8.64 3.00 9.11
CA ALA A 143 8.22 1.81 8.38
C ALA A 143 6.91 2.06 7.62
N LEU A 144 5.90 2.62 8.27
CA LEU A 144 4.62 2.92 7.63
C LEU A 144 4.78 3.93 6.50
N HIS A 145 5.60 4.98 6.66
CA HIS A 145 5.88 5.94 5.60
C HIS A 145 6.61 5.28 4.44
N THR A 146 7.63 4.46 4.70
CA THR A 146 8.39 3.77 3.64
C THR A 146 7.50 2.82 2.83
N LEU A 147 6.57 2.13 3.50
CA LEU A 147 5.64 1.20 2.87
C LEU A 147 4.56 1.91 2.06
N SER A 148 4.06 3.03 2.57
CA SER A 148 3.00 3.85 1.95
C SER A 148 3.52 4.95 1.01
N VAL A 149 4.82 5.21 1.02
CA VAL A 149 5.47 6.29 0.28
C VAL A 149 4.80 7.66 0.52
N GLY A 150 4.29 7.88 1.72
CA GLY A 150 3.56 9.11 2.08
C GLY A 150 2.12 9.20 1.54
N ASN A 151 1.59 8.15 0.91
CA ASN A 151 0.21 8.10 0.45
C ASN A 151 -0.73 7.71 1.61
N ILE A 152 -1.67 8.60 1.93
CA ILE A 152 -2.62 8.47 3.04
C ILE A 152 -3.52 7.22 2.91
N ASP A 153 -4.06 6.96 1.71
CA ASP A 153 -4.92 5.78 1.46
C ASP A 153 -4.10 4.48 1.61
N MET A 154 -2.90 4.45 1.04
CA MET A 154 -2.01 3.29 1.16
C MET A 154 -1.59 3.01 2.61
N ALA A 155 -1.28 4.06 3.38
CA ALA A 155 -0.95 3.96 4.79
C ALA A 155 -2.14 3.43 5.61
N SER A 156 -3.33 3.98 5.39
CA SER A 156 -4.56 3.57 6.09
C SER A 156 -4.91 2.11 5.79
N ARG A 157 -4.81 1.68 4.53
CA ARG A 157 -5.04 0.28 4.13
C ARG A 157 -3.99 -0.65 4.73
N THR A 158 -2.71 -0.27 4.65
CA THR A 158 -1.61 -1.04 5.25
C THR A 158 -1.86 -1.27 6.74
N PHE A 159 -2.21 -0.21 7.48
CA PHE A 159 -2.46 -0.28 8.91
C PHE A 159 -3.70 -1.14 9.23
N ARG A 160 -4.79 -0.98 8.48
CA ARG A 160 -6.01 -1.79 8.66
C ARG A 160 -5.75 -3.28 8.43
N GLU A 161 -5.06 -3.63 7.34
CA GLU A 161 -4.78 -5.03 7.05
C GLU A 161 -3.74 -5.62 8.01
N ALA A 162 -2.75 -4.84 8.45
CA ALA A 162 -1.80 -5.25 9.48
C ALA A 162 -2.51 -5.64 10.77
N GLN A 163 -3.46 -4.82 11.24
CA GLN A 163 -4.29 -5.14 12.40
C GLN A 163 -5.13 -6.39 12.17
N ARG A 164 -5.77 -6.51 11.00
CA ARG A 164 -6.59 -7.69 10.67
C ARG A 164 -5.80 -9.00 10.73
N LEU A 165 -4.52 -8.98 10.38
CA LEU A 165 -3.66 -10.17 10.40
C LEU A 165 -3.26 -10.61 11.81
N VAL A 166 -3.19 -9.69 12.77
CA VAL A 166 -2.81 -10.00 14.16
C VAL A 166 -4.00 -10.19 15.09
N ILE A 167 -5.17 -9.64 14.75
CA ILE A 167 -6.39 -9.87 15.53
C ILE A 167 -6.74 -11.36 15.50
N GLY A 168 -6.83 -11.97 16.69
CA GLY A 168 -7.07 -13.40 16.89
C GLY A 168 -5.79 -14.24 17.02
N ALA A 169 -4.60 -13.65 16.94
CA ALA A 169 -3.35 -14.31 17.29
C ALA A 169 -3.07 -14.20 18.81
N ASP A 170 -2.22 -15.08 19.34
CA ASP A 170 -1.84 -15.03 20.76
C ASP A 170 -1.08 -13.74 21.13
N ASP A 171 -0.36 -13.13 20.18
CA ASP A 171 0.28 -11.83 20.33
C ASP A 171 -0.23 -10.84 19.27
N GLU A 172 -1.10 -9.91 19.69
CA GLU A 172 -1.69 -8.91 18.80
C GLU A 172 -0.90 -7.60 18.71
N ARG A 173 0.42 -7.63 18.97
CA ARG A 173 1.29 -6.46 18.86
C ARG A 173 1.54 -6.08 17.41
N ILE A 174 1.54 -4.77 17.14
CA ILE A 174 1.85 -4.25 15.81
C ILE A 174 3.37 -4.03 15.72
N THR A 175 4.03 -4.80 14.85
CA THR A 175 5.47 -4.66 14.57
C THR A 175 5.69 -4.16 13.14
N SER A 176 6.93 -3.76 12.82
CA SER A 176 7.32 -3.43 11.46
C SER A 176 7.03 -4.59 10.49
N ALA A 177 7.30 -5.83 10.89
CA ALA A 177 6.98 -7.02 10.11
C ALA A 177 5.46 -7.17 9.87
N THR A 178 4.63 -6.87 10.88
CA THR A 178 3.18 -6.87 10.73
C THR A 178 2.72 -5.83 9.70
N LEU A 179 3.31 -4.64 9.71
CA LEU A 179 3.02 -3.60 8.73
C LEU A 179 3.47 -4.01 7.31
N GLU A 180 4.63 -4.66 7.18
CA GLU A 180 5.12 -5.18 5.90
C GLU A 180 4.17 -6.25 5.33
N ALA A 181 3.71 -7.18 6.17
CA ALA A 181 2.75 -8.21 5.79
C ALA A 181 1.39 -7.58 5.41
N GLY A 182 0.90 -6.62 6.19
CA GLY A 182 -0.31 -5.86 5.90
C GLY A 182 -0.21 -5.11 4.57
N ASN A 183 0.93 -4.47 4.27
CA ASN A 183 1.15 -3.79 3.00
C ASN A 183 1.16 -4.77 1.83
N ALA A 184 1.82 -5.92 1.99
CA ALA A 184 1.86 -6.96 0.98
C ALA A 184 0.45 -7.48 0.64
N ALA A 185 -0.40 -7.66 1.64
CA ALA A 185 -1.79 -8.09 1.48
C ALA A 185 -2.68 -6.97 0.88
N ALA A 186 -2.53 -5.73 1.35
CA ALA A 186 -3.41 -4.62 1.00
C ALA A 186 -3.10 -3.99 -0.36
N CYS A 187 -1.82 -3.88 -0.70
CA CYS A 187 -1.33 -2.96 -1.73
C CYS A 187 -0.63 -3.68 -2.88
N GLY A 188 -0.91 -4.96 -3.10
CA GLY A 188 -0.25 -5.77 -4.13
C GLY A 188 -0.24 -5.14 -5.53
N LEU A 189 -1.35 -4.52 -5.95
CA LEU A 189 -1.48 -3.83 -7.25
C LEU A 189 -0.86 -2.43 -7.23
N SER A 190 -1.13 -1.62 -6.21
CA SER A 190 -0.60 -0.25 -6.10
C SER A 190 0.92 -0.23 -5.96
N LYS A 191 1.51 -1.23 -5.28
CA LYS A 191 2.96 -1.41 -5.12
C LYS A 191 3.70 -1.60 -6.45
N GLN A 192 3.02 -2.11 -7.48
CA GLN A 192 3.61 -2.39 -8.79
C GLN A 192 3.55 -1.20 -9.75
N THR A 193 2.89 -0.11 -9.37
CA THR A 193 2.78 1.07 -10.23
C THR A 193 4.13 1.78 -10.36
N LYS A 194 4.39 2.33 -11.56
CA LYS A 194 5.65 3.03 -11.87
C LYS A 194 5.86 4.23 -10.94
N GLU A 195 4.79 4.98 -10.66
CA GLU A 195 4.81 6.14 -9.77
C GLU A 195 5.24 5.77 -8.35
N VAL A 196 4.68 4.69 -7.79
CA VAL A 196 5.07 4.21 -6.44
C VAL A 196 6.52 3.74 -6.43
N ASN A 197 6.99 3.09 -7.50
CA ASN A 197 8.40 2.68 -7.62
C ASN A 197 9.36 3.86 -7.74
N GLU A 198 9.00 4.90 -8.49
CA GLU A 198 9.78 6.14 -8.63
C GLU A 198 9.84 6.90 -7.31
N LEU A 199 8.71 7.04 -6.61
CA LEU A 199 8.66 7.68 -5.29
C LEU A 199 9.45 6.87 -4.24
N LYS A 200 9.42 5.53 -4.29
CA LYS A 200 10.30 4.69 -3.46
C LYS A 200 11.77 4.93 -3.78
N ALA A 201 12.15 5.00 -5.05
CA ALA A 201 13.52 5.30 -5.45
C ALA A 201 13.99 6.68 -4.96
N ALA A 202 13.10 7.69 -4.96
CA ALA A 202 13.39 9.02 -4.47
C ALA A 202 13.45 9.11 -2.93
N THR A 203 12.65 8.31 -2.22
CA THR A 203 12.57 8.30 -0.75
C THR A 203 13.65 7.44 -0.11
N LEU A 204 14.24 6.49 -0.86
CA LEU A 204 15.39 5.73 -0.40
C LEU A 204 16.55 6.69 -0.13
N LEU A 205 16.85 6.88 1.15
CA LEU A 205 18.11 7.47 1.59
C LEU A 205 19.25 6.79 0.82
N PRO A 206 20.28 7.53 0.36
CA PRO A 206 21.44 6.93 -0.27
C PRO A 206 22.04 5.95 0.73
N LYS A 207 21.73 4.66 0.54
CA LYS A 207 22.45 3.60 1.22
C LYS A 207 23.87 3.76 0.73
N GLY A 208 24.74 4.28 1.62
CA GLY A 208 26.15 4.45 1.34
C GLY A 208 26.64 3.21 0.60
N ARG A 209 27.40 3.42 -0.48
CA ARG A 209 27.94 2.37 -1.37
C ARG A 209 28.12 1.11 -0.53
N LYS A 210 27.36 0.03 -0.84
CA LYS A 210 27.73 -1.29 -0.33
C LYS A 210 29.22 -1.40 -0.62
N ARG A 211 30.06 -1.47 0.43
CA ARG A 211 31.50 -1.64 0.27
C ARG A 211 31.62 -2.75 -0.77
N SER A 212 32.27 -2.44 -1.89
CA SER A 212 32.70 -3.47 -2.83
C SER A 212 33.39 -4.51 -1.95
N ALA A 213 32.77 -5.68 -1.83
CA ALA A 213 33.40 -6.80 -1.15
C ALA A 213 34.60 -7.14 -2.03
N ARG A 214 35.75 -6.57 -1.68
CA ARG A 214 37.02 -7.15 -2.04
C ARG A 214 36.97 -8.57 -1.49
N THR A 215 36.94 -9.51 -2.41
CA THR A 215 37.27 -10.90 -2.17
C THR A 215 38.61 -10.94 -1.46
N THR A 216 38.60 -11.18 -0.14
CA THR A 216 39.40 -12.17 0.60
C THR A 216 39.32 -11.93 2.10
N GLU A 217 39.29 -13.05 2.82
CA GLU A 217 39.51 -13.27 4.26
C GLU A 217 38.28 -13.21 5.18
N SER A 218 37.81 -14.44 5.48
CA SER A 218 37.01 -14.95 6.63
C SER A 218 35.98 -14.01 7.28
N PRO A 219 34.68 -14.42 7.37
CA PRO A 219 33.71 -13.63 8.10
C PRO A 219 34.00 -13.68 9.60
N GLU A 220 34.41 -12.54 10.17
CA GLU A 220 34.19 -12.27 11.59
C GLU A 220 32.68 -12.32 11.85
N VAL A 221 32.28 -13.36 12.58
CA VAL A 221 30.93 -13.61 13.04
C VAL A 221 30.48 -12.44 13.91
N LYS A 222 29.57 -11.62 13.40
CA LYS A 222 28.81 -10.69 14.25
C LYS A 222 27.94 -11.52 15.19
N THR A 223 28.17 -11.36 16.49
CA THR A 223 27.40 -11.96 17.57
C THR A 223 25.91 -11.76 17.34
N ILE A 224 25.20 -12.88 17.21
CA ILE A 224 23.74 -12.94 17.16
C ILE A 224 23.21 -12.59 18.54
N ASP A 225 22.19 -11.73 18.53
CA ASP A 225 21.44 -11.32 19.71
C ASP A 225 20.84 -12.56 20.40
N LYS A 226 21.32 -12.87 21.61
CA LYS A 226 20.90 -14.03 22.43
C LYS A 226 19.54 -13.80 23.10
N THR A 227 18.61 -13.16 22.41
CA THR A 227 17.29 -12.89 22.98
C THR A 227 16.36 -14.07 22.69
N GLY A 228 16.35 -15.02 23.63
CA GLY A 228 15.23 -15.82 24.15
C GLY A 228 14.29 -16.62 23.23
N ASP A 229 14.30 -16.40 21.92
CA ASP A 229 13.36 -17.03 20.98
C ASP A 229 13.95 -18.35 20.46
N ILE A 230 13.65 -19.44 21.16
CA ILE A 230 14.09 -20.80 20.83
C ILE A 230 13.54 -21.31 19.49
N THR A 231 12.60 -20.58 18.86
CA THR A 231 12.00 -20.99 17.58
C THR A 231 12.79 -20.52 16.36
N LYS A 232 13.79 -19.64 16.55
CA LYS A 232 14.64 -19.12 15.46
C LYS A 232 16.01 -19.78 15.41
N PRO A 233 16.56 -20.00 14.20
CA PRO A 233 17.94 -20.48 14.04
C PRO A 233 18.95 -19.54 14.70
N GLN A 234 19.54 -20.00 15.81
CA GLN A 234 20.49 -19.22 16.61
C GLN A 234 21.88 -19.13 15.98
N HIS A 235 22.15 -19.99 15.00
CA HIS A 235 23.42 -20.02 14.27
C HIS A 235 23.15 -19.85 12.77
N PRO A 236 23.88 -18.95 12.10
CA PRO A 236 23.60 -18.58 10.72
C PRO A 236 23.96 -19.71 9.76
N GLU A 237 24.91 -20.56 10.14
CA GLU A 237 25.38 -21.71 9.38
C GLU A 237 24.31 -22.81 9.22
N PHE A 238 23.38 -22.91 10.18
CA PHE A 238 22.29 -23.90 10.16
C PHE A 238 20.94 -23.31 9.73
N ALA A 239 20.86 -21.99 9.53
CA ALA A 239 19.60 -21.29 9.32
C ALA A 239 18.83 -21.77 8.09
N SER A 240 19.50 -22.01 6.97
CA SER A 240 18.88 -22.47 5.73
C SER A 240 18.24 -23.85 5.87
N LYS A 241 18.98 -24.82 6.44
CA LYS A 241 18.50 -26.19 6.67
C LYS A 241 17.38 -26.24 7.72
N LEU A 242 17.47 -25.42 8.77
CA LEU A 242 16.44 -25.36 9.82
C LEU A 242 15.13 -24.77 9.29
N ILE A 243 15.18 -23.72 8.47
CA ILE A 243 13.99 -23.14 7.84
C ILE A 243 13.34 -24.17 6.90
N GLU A 244 14.13 -24.89 6.10
CA GLU A 244 13.62 -25.94 5.22
C GLU A 244 12.88 -27.06 6.00
N LEU A 245 13.45 -27.50 7.13
CA LEU A 245 12.85 -28.53 7.96
C LEU A 245 11.58 -28.06 8.67
N VAL A 246 11.53 -26.80 9.12
CA VAL A 246 10.33 -26.23 9.77
C VAL A 246 9.17 -26.14 8.78
N ASP A 247 9.44 -25.83 7.52
CA ASP A 247 8.42 -25.71 6.47
C ASP A 247 8.09 -27.06 5.79
N ALA A 248 8.78 -28.14 6.14
CA ALA A 248 8.60 -29.45 5.51
C ALA A 248 7.31 -30.15 5.99
N VAL A 249 6.39 -30.39 5.05
CA VAL A 249 5.12 -31.11 5.29
C VAL A 249 5.33 -32.63 5.47
N ASP A 250 6.46 -33.15 5.00
CA ASP A 250 6.80 -34.58 4.92
C ASP A 250 7.83 -35.04 5.96
N LEU A 251 7.96 -34.32 7.08
CA LEU A 251 8.99 -34.58 8.11
C LEU A 251 9.00 -36.04 8.59
N LYS A 252 7.81 -36.63 8.77
CA LYS A 252 7.65 -38.00 9.28
C LYS A 252 8.18 -39.07 8.32
N SER A 253 8.15 -38.82 7.01
CA SER A 253 8.73 -39.73 6.00
C SER A 253 10.23 -39.58 5.84
N ARG A 254 10.84 -38.50 6.35
CA ARG A 254 12.29 -38.27 6.30
C ARG A 254 13.04 -38.89 7.49
N ILE A 255 12.32 -39.38 8.51
CA ILE A 255 12.90 -40.05 9.67
C ILE A 255 13.09 -41.53 9.32
N ASN A 256 14.36 -41.96 9.20
CA ASN A 256 14.70 -43.34 8.81
C ASN A 256 14.34 -44.38 9.89
N ASP A 257 14.48 -44.04 11.18
CA ASP A 257 14.23 -44.94 12.31
C ASP A 257 13.56 -44.16 13.46
N PRO A 258 12.22 -44.28 13.64
CA PRO A 258 11.49 -43.52 14.63
C PRO A 258 11.73 -44.00 16.08
N ASP A 259 12.14 -45.25 16.27
CA ASP A 259 12.27 -45.87 17.61
C ASP A 259 13.70 -45.81 18.15
N LEU A 260 14.61 -45.17 17.42
CA LEU A 260 16.04 -45.16 17.70
C LEU A 260 16.37 -44.65 19.12
N PHE A 261 15.72 -43.58 19.57
CA PHE A 261 15.93 -43.05 20.92
C PHE A 261 15.34 -43.95 22.01
N GLN A 262 14.25 -44.68 21.73
CA GLN A 262 13.71 -45.67 22.67
C GLN A 262 14.64 -46.88 22.80
N GLN A 263 15.26 -47.33 21.70
CA GLN A 263 16.27 -48.39 21.73
C GLN A 263 17.53 -47.96 22.48
N ALA A 264 17.98 -46.72 22.29
CA ALA A 264 19.14 -46.17 22.99
C ALA A 264 18.92 -46.08 24.52
N ALA A 265 17.70 -45.79 24.97
CA ALA A 265 17.36 -45.65 26.39
C ALA A 265 17.44 -46.97 27.19
N GLY A 266 17.34 -48.12 26.51
CA GLY A 266 17.43 -49.45 27.14
C GLY A 266 18.85 -50.00 27.29
N LEU A 267 19.86 -49.27 26.80
CA LEU A 267 21.27 -49.70 26.81
C LEU A 267 22.04 -49.06 27.96
N GLU A 268 23.09 -49.75 28.44
CA GLU A 268 23.95 -49.24 29.52
C GLU A 268 24.76 -48.01 29.11
N ASP A 269 25.06 -47.84 27.82
CA ASP A 269 25.74 -46.65 27.28
C ASP A 269 25.03 -46.08 26.03
N PRO A 270 24.01 -45.23 26.23
CA PRO A 270 23.22 -44.65 25.15
C PRO A 270 24.04 -43.73 24.21
N MET A 271 25.04 -43.03 24.73
CA MET A 271 25.78 -42.02 23.95
C MET A 271 26.71 -42.67 22.94
N SER A 272 27.39 -43.76 23.31
CA SER A 272 28.21 -44.53 22.38
C SER A 272 27.38 -45.18 21.27
N TYR A 273 26.16 -45.64 21.60
CA TYR A 273 25.22 -46.17 20.62
C TYR A 273 24.78 -45.08 19.61
N LEU A 274 24.40 -43.89 20.08
CA LEU A 274 23.99 -42.78 19.22
C LEU A 274 25.14 -42.23 18.36
N ARG A 275 26.38 -42.22 18.88
CA ARG A 275 27.59 -41.89 18.11
C ARG A 275 27.84 -42.88 16.98
N SER A 276 27.68 -44.19 17.22
CA SER A 276 27.89 -45.21 16.20
C SER A 276 26.94 -45.09 14.99
N ARG A 277 25.78 -44.41 15.18
CA ARG A 277 24.79 -44.15 14.14
C ARG A 277 24.85 -42.73 13.57
N ASN A 278 25.89 -41.95 13.88
CA ASN A 278 26.10 -40.57 13.41
C ASN A 278 24.94 -39.60 13.73
N ILE A 279 24.25 -39.80 14.86
CA ILE A 279 23.14 -38.93 15.27
C ILE A 279 23.61 -37.83 16.21
N VAL A 280 24.61 -38.13 17.03
CA VAL A 280 25.27 -37.15 17.90
C VAL A 280 26.51 -36.64 17.19
N LEU A 281 26.49 -35.35 16.87
CA LEU A 281 27.62 -34.61 16.32
C LEU A 281 28.26 -33.79 17.45
N ASP A 282 29.45 -34.19 17.88
CA ASP A 282 30.18 -33.52 18.96
C ASP A 282 30.84 -32.22 18.47
N ASP A 283 31.16 -32.10 17.17
CA ASP A 283 31.66 -30.87 16.54
C ASP A 283 30.97 -30.61 15.18
N PRO A 284 29.80 -29.96 15.19
CA PRO A 284 29.00 -29.73 13.98
C PRO A 284 29.62 -28.70 13.02
N LEU A 285 30.64 -27.94 13.44
CA LEU A 285 31.30 -26.94 12.61
C LEU A 285 32.38 -27.57 11.72
N SER A 286 33.04 -28.63 12.19
CA SER A 286 34.09 -29.34 11.46
C SER A 286 33.60 -30.01 10.17
N GLU A 287 32.36 -30.52 10.16
CA GLU A 287 31.75 -31.19 9.00
C GLU A 287 31.17 -30.21 7.96
N LEU A 288 30.89 -28.96 8.32
CA LEU A 288 30.38 -27.95 7.40
C LEU A 288 31.46 -27.35 6.48
N ALA A 289 32.75 -27.50 6.82
CA ALA A 289 33.86 -26.97 6.04
C ALA A 289 34.13 -27.71 4.72
N TYR A 290 33.46 -28.85 4.48
CA TYR A 290 33.51 -29.62 3.25
C TYR A 290 32.11 -29.79 2.66
N SER A 291 31.48 -28.70 2.22
CA SER A 291 30.32 -28.74 1.31
C SER A 291 30.20 -27.46 0.49
#